data_AF-A0A957V9L0-F1
#
_entry.id   AF-A0A957V9L0-F1
#
_cell.length_a   1.000
_cell.length_b   1.000
_cell.length_c   1.000
_cell.angle_alpha   90.00
_cell.angle_beta   90.00
_cell.angle_gamma   90.00
#
_symmetry.space_group_name_H-M   'P 1'
#
loop_
_entity.id
_entity.type
_entity.pdbx_description
1 polymer ?
#
loop_
_entity_poly.entity_id
_entity_poly.type
_entity_poly.pdbx_seq_one_letter_code
_entity_poly.pdbx_strand_id
1 'polypeptide(L)'
;GVRYRRQFTLDDDAAGTLCLDLGRVRGTAEVWVNGAPAGVRIWSPYRFDITALVRSGENGIEVLVLNTLAPYLDAQSPTFYIFPGQCDSGLLGPVRLLRRPAQ
;
A
#
# COMPACT_ATOMS: atom_id res chain seq x y z
N GLY A 1 7.98 -8.26 7.88
CA GLY A 1 6.97 -7.31 7.36
C GLY A 1 7.24 -5.93 7.92
N VAL A 2 6.94 -4.88 7.16
CA VAL A 2 7.12 -3.48 7.57
C VAL A 2 5.77 -2.79 7.55
N ARG A 3 5.44 -2.02 8.61
CA ARG A 3 4.23 -1.20 8.68
C ARG A 3 4.61 0.27 8.45
N TYR A 4 4.03 0.84 7.40
CA TYR A 4 4.14 2.26 7.06
C TYR A 4 2.90 2.99 7.57
N ARG A 5 3.07 4.19 8.12
CA ARG A 5 1.96 5.04 8.57
C ARG A 5 2.16 6.46 8.05
N ARG A 6 1.08 7.10 7.62
CA ARG A 6 1.10 8.50 7.18
C ARG A 6 -0.26 9.16 7.41
N GLN A 7 -0.25 10.43 7.77
CA GLN A 7 -1.43 11.29 7.78
C GLN A 7 -1.50 12.14 6.51
N PHE A 8 -2.72 12.44 6.07
CA PHE A 8 -3.00 13.38 5.00
C PHE A 8 -4.30 14.12 5.29
N THR A 9 -4.45 15.31 4.72
CA THR A 9 -5.63 16.16 4.92
C THR A 9 -6.46 16.19 3.63
N LEU A 10 -7.78 16.10 3.78
CA LEU A 10 -8.74 16.32 2.71
C LEU A 10 -9.55 17.58 2.99
N ASP A 11 -9.70 18.43 1.98
CA ASP A 11 -10.62 19.56 2.02
C ASP A 11 -12.07 19.09 1.98
N ASP A 12 -13.00 19.89 2.54
CA ASP A 12 -14.42 19.55 2.67
C ASP A 12 -15.12 19.24 1.34
N ASP A 13 -14.60 19.75 0.21
CA ASP A 13 -15.09 19.47 -1.15
C ASP A 13 -14.59 18.13 -1.71
N ALA A 14 -14.40 17.13 -0.85
CA ALA A 14 -14.03 15.77 -1.23
C ALA A 14 -15.18 14.98 -1.90
N ALA A 15 -15.91 15.62 -2.83
CA ALA A 15 -16.86 14.92 -3.69
C ALA A 15 -16.12 14.02 -4.70
N GLY A 16 -16.59 12.78 -4.84
CA GLY A 16 -16.09 11.79 -5.80
C GLY A 16 -15.52 10.51 -5.17
N THR A 17 -15.15 9.56 -6.02
CA THR A 17 -14.51 8.30 -5.58
C THR A 17 -13.02 8.52 -5.37
N LEU A 18 -12.51 8.09 -4.21
CA LEU A 18 -11.10 8.17 -3.84
C LEU A 18 -10.48 6.78 -3.83
N CYS A 19 -9.40 6.63 -4.60
CA CYS A 19 -8.63 5.40 -4.66
C CYS A 19 -7.19 5.65 -4.20
N LEU A 20 -6.73 4.86 -3.24
CA LEU A 20 -5.32 4.79 -2.87
C LEU A 20 -4.58 3.85 -3.84
N ASP A 21 -3.63 4.39 -4.60
CA ASP A 21 -2.72 3.62 -5.45
C ASP A 21 -1.35 3.58 -4.78
N LEU A 22 -0.92 2.39 -4.35
CA LEU A 22 0.40 2.20 -3.72
C LEU A 22 1.55 2.16 -4.73
N GLY A 23 1.26 2.17 -6.03
CA GLY A 23 2.27 2.02 -7.07
C GLY A 23 2.91 0.62 -7.02
N ARG A 24 4.24 0.59 -6.99
CA ARG A 24 5.00 -0.66 -6.91
C ARG A 24 5.11 -1.12 -5.46
N VAL A 25 4.63 -2.33 -5.19
CA VAL A 25 4.83 -3.04 -3.92
C VAL A 25 5.51 -4.37 -4.22
N ARG A 26 6.43 -4.78 -3.35
CA ARG A 26 7.04 -6.10 -3.37
C ARG A 26 6.62 -6.89 -2.14
N GLY A 27 5.66 -7.78 -2.37
CA GLY A 27 5.01 -8.59 -1.36
C GLY A 27 3.49 -8.41 -1.35
N THR A 28 2.89 -8.79 -0.23
CA THR A 28 1.48 -8.56 0.07
C THR A 28 1.32 -7.22 0.78
N ALA A 29 0.33 -6.42 0.39
CA ALA A 29 -0.07 -5.20 1.08
C ALA A 29 -1.44 -5.35 1.72
N GLU A 30 -1.55 -4.98 2.99
CA GLU A 30 -2.80 -4.79 3.70
C GLU A 30 -2.91 -3.32 4.12
N VAL A 31 -4.09 -2.72 3.91
CA VAL A 31 -4.30 -1.28 4.09
C VAL A 31 -5.42 -1.04 5.09
N TRP A 32 -5.20 -0.05 5.97
CA TRP A 32 -6.22 0.54 6.83
C TRP A 32 -6.28 2.05 6.63
N VAL A 33 -7.48 2.61 6.73
CA VAL A 33 -7.74 4.06 6.71
C VAL A 33 -8.55 4.39 7.95
N ASN A 34 -8.05 5.32 8.77
CA ASN A 34 -8.66 5.71 10.04
C ASN A 34 -8.95 4.50 10.97
N GLY A 35 -8.12 3.47 10.92
CA GLY A 35 -8.27 2.22 11.67
C GLY A 35 -9.22 1.18 11.03
N ALA A 36 -9.96 1.55 9.99
CA ALA A 36 -10.86 0.63 9.28
C ALA A 36 -10.13 -0.07 8.11
N PRO A 37 -10.36 -1.38 7.87
CA PRO A 37 -9.68 -2.12 6.82
C PRO A 37 -10.15 -1.69 5.42
N ALA A 38 -9.21 -1.33 4.55
CA ALA A 38 -9.45 -1.05 3.13
C ALA A 38 -9.19 -2.28 2.23
N GLY A 39 -8.60 -3.35 2.80
CA GLY A 39 -8.45 -4.66 2.18
C GLY A 39 -7.01 -5.12 2.01
N VAL A 40 -6.84 -6.28 1.36
CA VAL A 40 -5.56 -6.95 1.12
C VAL A 40 -5.33 -7.12 -0.39
N ARG A 41 -4.08 -6.96 -0.84
CA ARG A 41 -3.63 -7.26 -2.21
C ARG A 41 -2.32 -8.04 -2.19
N ILE A 42 -2.30 -9.17 -2.87
CA ILE A 42 -1.11 -10.02 -3.00
C ILE A 42 -0.35 -9.79 -4.32
N TRP A 43 -0.94 -9.08 -5.29
CA TRP A 43 -0.32 -8.71 -6.56
C TRP A 43 -0.87 -7.38 -7.11
N SER A 44 -0.21 -6.84 -8.13
CA SER A 44 -0.59 -5.60 -8.81
C SER A 44 -1.85 -5.72 -9.67
N PRO A 45 -2.74 -4.71 -9.72
CA PRO A 45 -2.55 -3.37 -9.19
C PRO A 45 -2.86 -3.27 -7.69
N TYR A 46 -2.00 -2.57 -6.95
CA TYR A 46 -2.17 -2.30 -5.51
C TYR A 46 -3.05 -1.07 -5.30
N ARG A 47 -4.32 -1.20 -5.71
CA ARG A 47 -5.34 -0.16 -5.66
C ARG A 47 -6.45 -0.53 -4.69
N PHE A 48 -6.82 0.44 -3.86
CA PHE A 48 -7.81 0.30 -2.80
C PHE A 48 -8.83 1.43 -2.92
N ASP A 49 -10.11 1.09 -2.93
CA ASP A 49 -11.17 2.10 -2.78
C ASP A 49 -11.22 2.49 -1.31
N ILE A 50 -11.02 3.78 -1.02
CA ILE A 50 -11.03 4.31 0.34
C ILE A 50 -12.17 5.32 0.54
N THR A 51 -13.07 5.46 -0.44
CA THR A 51 -14.10 6.50 -0.49
C THR A 51 -14.94 6.53 0.78
N ALA A 52 -15.37 5.37 1.26
CA ALA A 52 -16.20 5.25 2.46
C ALA A 52 -15.42 5.30 3.79
N LEU A 53 -14.08 5.37 3.75
CA LEU A 53 -13.21 5.26 4.93
C LEU A 53 -12.56 6.59 5.30
N VAL A 54 -12.57 7.54 4.38
CA VAL A 54 -12.01 8.88 4.59
C VAL A 54 -13.07 9.86 5.11
N ARG A 55 -12.61 10.96 5.69
CA ARG A 55 -13.42 12.08 6.20
C ARG A 55 -12.79 13.41 5.83
N SER A 56 -13.53 14.50 5.94
CA SER A 56 -12.94 15.84 5.88
C SER A 56 -11.87 16.04 6.96
N GLY A 57 -10.86 16.84 6.66
CA GLY A 57 -9.73 17.08 7.55
C GLY A 57 -8.74 15.92 7.55
N GLU A 58 -8.19 15.60 8.72
CA GLU A 58 -7.09 14.64 8.85
C GLU A 58 -7.55 13.17 8.76
N ASN A 59 -6.83 12.42 7.94
CA ASN A 59 -7.00 10.98 7.74
C ASN A 59 -5.67 10.25 7.94
N GLY A 60 -5.71 9.12 8.66
CA GLY A 60 -4.57 8.23 8.82
C GLY A 60 -4.62 7.06 7.85
N ILE A 61 -3.49 6.75 7.20
CA ILE A 61 -3.29 5.54 6.40
C ILE A 61 -2.25 4.67 7.08
N GLU A 62 -2.53 3.37 7.15
CA GLU A 62 -1.58 2.35 7.53
C GLU A 62 -1.45 1.31 6.42
N VAL A 63 -0.23 0.94 6.08
CA VAL A 63 0.08 -0.09 5.09
C VAL A 63 1.03 -1.10 5.71
N LEU A 64 0.59 -2.35 5.88
CA LEU A 64 1.46 -3.46 6.24
C LEU A 64 1.93 -4.14 4.95
N VAL A 65 3.24 -4.17 4.72
CA VAL A 65 3.85 -4.93 3.62
C VAL A 65 4.55 -6.16 4.17
N LEU A 66 4.14 -7.33 3.68
CA LEU A 66 4.78 -8.62 3.95
C LEU A 66 5.52 -9.08 2.68
N ASN A 67 6.84 -9.06 2.71
CA ASN A 67 7.70 -9.50 1.61
C ASN A 67 7.80 -11.03 1.53
N THR A 68 8.42 -11.53 0.47
CA THR A 68 8.79 -12.94 0.32
C THR A 68 9.98 -13.31 1.20
N LEU A 69 10.25 -14.60 1.34
CA LEU A 69 11.38 -15.12 2.13
C LEU A 69 12.77 -14.90 1.49
N ALA A 70 12.81 -14.59 0.18
CA ALA A 70 14.05 -14.50 -0.59
C ALA A 70 15.14 -13.57 0.01
N PRO A 71 14.86 -12.32 0.47
CA PRO A 71 15.89 -11.48 1.08
C PRO A 71 16.52 -12.09 2.34
N TYR A 72 15.74 -12.86 3.12
CA TYR A 72 16.26 -13.55 4.30
C TYR A 72 17.18 -14.71 3.90
N LEU A 73 16.76 -15.54 2.94
CA LEU A 73 17.59 -16.65 2.48
C LEU A 73 18.87 -16.15 1.80
N ASP A 74 18.80 -15.06 1.03
CA ASP A 74 19.97 -14.44 0.40
C ASP A 74 21.03 -14.03 1.44
N ALA A 75 20.59 -13.49 2.58
CA ALA A 75 21.48 -13.07 3.66
C ALA A 75 22.01 -14.22 4.52
N GLN A 76 21.23 -15.28 4.75
CA GLN A 76 21.55 -16.33 5.71
C GLN A 76 22.09 -17.62 5.08
N SER A 77 21.62 -17.97 3.88
CA SER A 77 22.00 -19.18 3.16
C SER A 77 21.87 -18.95 1.65
N PRO A 78 22.84 -18.25 1.03
CA PRO A 78 22.77 -17.91 -0.38
C PRO A 78 22.73 -19.17 -1.24
N THR A 79 21.83 -19.20 -2.23
CA THR A 79 21.74 -20.27 -3.22
C THR A 79 21.64 -19.68 -4.61
N PHE A 80 21.99 -20.46 -5.64
CA PHE A 80 21.84 -20.06 -7.04
C PHE A 80 20.37 -19.90 -7.49
N TYR A 81 19.39 -20.21 -6.62
CA TYR A 81 17.96 -20.07 -6.90
C TYR A 81 17.35 -18.75 -6.44
N ILE A 82 18.16 -17.82 -5.92
CA ILE A 82 17.73 -16.46 -5.59
C ILE A 82 18.18 -15.53 -6.70
N PHE A 83 17.22 -15.03 -7.47
CA PHE A 83 17.47 -14.09 -8.55
C PHE A 83 17.44 -12.65 -8.03
N PRO A 84 18.24 -11.72 -8.59
CA PRO A 84 18.38 -10.36 -8.07
C PRO A 84 17.06 -9.63 -7.79
N GLY A 85 16.04 -9.81 -8.63
CA GLY A 85 14.73 -9.16 -8.47
C GLY A 85 13.85 -9.71 -7.33
N GLN A 86 14.24 -10.81 -6.68
CA GLN A 86 13.52 -11.42 -5.55
C GLN A 86 13.95 -10.82 -4.20
N CYS A 87 15.06 -10.09 -4.16
CA CYS A 87 15.52 -9.40 -2.95
C CYS A 87 14.85 -8.03 -2.77
N ASP A 88 14.20 -7.49 -3.80
CA ASP A 88 13.37 -6.29 -3.68
C ASP A 88 12.21 -6.54 -2.71
N SER A 89 11.97 -5.63 -1.77
CA SER A 89 10.87 -5.73 -0.80
C SER A 89 10.31 -4.37 -0.39
N GLY A 90 9.03 -4.36 0.03
CA GLY A 90 8.43 -3.19 0.65
C GLY A 90 7.54 -2.35 -0.26
N LEU A 91 7.21 -1.15 0.23
CA LEU A 91 6.40 -0.14 -0.46
C LEU A 91 7.33 0.80 -1.25
N LEU A 92 7.40 0.61 -2.56
CA LEU A 92 8.33 1.33 -3.44
C LEU A 92 7.69 2.54 -4.13
N GLY A 93 6.36 2.53 -4.27
CA GLY A 93 5.61 3.69 -4.74
C GLY A 93 5.70 3.90 -6.26
N PRO A 94 5.40 5.12 -6.73
CA PRO A 94 4.91 6.25 -5.93
C PRO A 94 3.54 5.95 -5.33
N VAL A 95 3.31 6.38 -4.09
CA VAL A 95 1.98 6.31 -3.45
C VAL A 95 1.18 7.54 -3.85
N ARG A 96 -0.02 7.34 -4.39
CA ARG A 96 -0.88 8.39 -4.93
C ARG A 96 -2.31 8.23 -4.45
N LEU A 97 -2.97 9.36 -4.22
CA LEU A 97 -4.40 9.43 -4.09
C LEU A 97 -5.00 9.81 -5.44
N LEU A 98 -5.80 8.92 -6.02
CA LEU A 98 -6.46 9.13 -7.30
C LEU A 98 -7.91 9.51 -7.04
N ARG A 99 -8.34 10.66 -7.57
CA ARG A 99 -9.73 11.08 -7.53
C ARG A 99 -10.39 10.79 -8.87
N ARG A 100 -11.58 10.18 -8.83
CA ARG A 100 -12.47 10.11 -9.99
C ARG A 100 -13.68 11.03 -9.74
N PRO A 101 -14.10 11.84 -10.72
CA PRO A 101 -15.34 12.59 -10.61
C PRO A 101 -16.50 11.62 -10.39
N ALA A 102 -17.47 12.03 -9.58
CA ALA A 102 -18.75 11.32 -9.50
C ALA A 102 -19.40 11.37 -10.90
N GLN A 103 -19.95 10.22 -11.35
CA GLN A 103 -20.78 10.17 -12.55
C GLN A 103 -22.06 10.96 -12.35
#